data_AF-A0A954VHW7-F1
#
_entry.id   AF-A0A954VHW7-F1
#
_cell.length_a   1.000
_cell.length_b   1.000
_cell.length_c   1.000
_cell.angle_alpha   90.00
_cell.angle_beta   90.00
_cell.angle_gamma   90.00
#
_symmetry.space_group_name_H-M   'P 1'
#
loop_
_entity.id
_entity.type
_entity.pdbx_description
1 polymer ?
#
loop_
_entity_poly.entity_id
_entity_poly.type
_entity_poly.pdbx_seq_one_letter_code
_entity_poly.pdbx_strand_id
1 'polypeptide(L)' 'MQELLIFMVVVLLVFGSSRLPSLMRNLGRSANEFKAGMREPVGSGTENLENDNKDS' A
#
# COMPACT_ATOMS: atom_id res chain seq x y z
N MET A 1 -19.61 10.92 -19.28
CA MET A 1 -18.81 11.61 -18.24
C MET A 1 -19.62 11.87 -16.98
N GLN A 2 -20.89 12.25 -17.09
CA GLN A 2 -21.77 12.48 -15.94
C GLN A 2 -22.08 11.19 -15.16
N GLU A 3 -22.08 10.01 -15.81
CA GLU A 3 -22.42 8.74 -15.16
C GLU A 3 -21.41 8.35 -14.07
N LEU A 4 -20.11 8.61 -14.30
CA LEU A 4 -19.05 8.30 -13.34
C LEU A 4 -19.18 9.12 -12.05
N LEU A 5 -19.59 10.39 -12.17
CA LEU A 5 -19.77 11.28 -11.03
C LEU A 5 -20.95 10.81 -10.18
N ILE A 6 -22.06 10.43 -10.83
CA ILE A 6 -23.23 9.86 -10.15
C ILE A 6 -22.85 8.57 -9.40
N PHE A 7 -22.11 7.68 -10.04
CA PHE A 7 -21.63 6.45 -9.39
C PHE A 7 -20.73 6.75 -8.18
N MET A 8 -19.82 7.72 -8.31
CA MET A 8 -18.95 8.14 -7.21
C MET A 8 -19.75 8.70 -6.03
N VAL A 9 -20.80 9.48 -6.30
CA VAL A 9 -21.71 9.98 -5.26
C VAL A 9 -22.46 8.85 -4.58
N VAL A 10 -22.98 7.87 -5.32
CA VAL A 10 -23.68 6.70 -4.74
C VAL A 10 -22.73 5.91 -3.84
N VAL A 11 -21.50 5.64 -4.29
CA VAL A 11 -20.47 4.97 -3.49
C VAL A 11 -20.14 5.78 -2.23
N LEU A 12 -20.00 7.10 -2.34
CA LEU A 12 -19.79 7.96 -1.17
C LEU A 12 -20.98 7.99 -0.21
N LEU A 13 -22.22 7.85 -0.68
CA LEU A 13 -23.39 7.80 0.20
C LEU A 13 -23.46 6.48 0.98
N VAL A 14 -23.12 5.36 0.34
CA VAL A 14 -23.13 4.04 0.99
C VAL A 14 -21.94 3.87 1.95
N PHE A 15 -20.74 4.25 1.51
CA PHE A 15 -19.51 4.04 2.28
C PHE A 15 -19.13 5.25 3.15
N GLY A 16 -19.58 6.46 2.83
CA GLY A 16 -19.17 7.70 3.49
C GLY A 16 -17.79 8.18 3.06
N SER A 17 -17.51 9.48 3.29
CA SER A 17 -16.24 10.13 2.94
C SER A 17 -15.03 9.58 3.70
N SER A 18 -15.23 8.97 4.87
CA SER A 18 -14.14 8.45 5.71
C SER A 18 -13.76 7.00 5.40
N ARG A 19 -14.68 6.16 4.88
CA ARG A 19 -14.37 4.74 4.66
C ARG A 19 -13.65 4.51 3.34
N LEU A 20 -14.01 5.25 2.28
CA LEU A 20 -13.37 5.10 0.97
C LEU A 20 -11.84 5.35 1.03
N PRO A 21 -11.34 6.42 1.67
CA PRO A 21 -9.89 6.65 1.80
C PRO A 21 -9.20 5.63 2.70
N SER A 22 -9.86 5.18 3.77
CA SER A 22 -9.32 4.18 4.70
C SER A 22 -9.12 2.83 4.00
N LEU A 23 -10.12 2.39 3.22
CA LEU A 23 -10.05 1.17 2.40
C LEU A 23 -8.96 1.27 1.33
N MET A 24 -8.87 2.40 0.63
CA MET A 24 -7.79 2.64 -0.34
C MET A 24 -6.41 2.63 0.30
N ARG A 25 -6.25 3.19 1.51
CA ARG A 25 -4.98 3.21 2.23
C ARG A 25 -4.55 1.80 2.64
N ASN A 26 -5.49 0.98 3.13
CA ASN A 26 -5.20 -0.40 3.54
C ASN A 26 -4.92 -1.30 2.33
N LEU A 27 -5.71 -1.16 1.26
CA LEU A 27 -5.48 -1.88 0.00
C LEU A 27 -4.16 -1.45 -0.65
N GLY A 28 -3.84 -0.16 -0.64
CA GLY A 28 -2.59 0.37 -1.17
C GLY A 28 -1.36 -0.14 -0.44
N ARG A 29 -1.42 -0.27 0.90
CA ARG A 29 -0.34 -0.91 1.68
C ARG A 29 -0.17 -2.38 1.32
N SER A 30 -1.26 -3.15 1.30
CA SER A 30 -1.22 -4.57 0.93
C SER A 30 -0.72 -4.80 -0.50
N ALA A 31 -1.16 -3.98 -1.46
CA ALA A 31 -0.67 -4.04 -2.83
C ALA A 31 0.81 -3.65 -2.94
N ASN A 32 1.27 -2.67 -2.15
CA ASN A 32 2.67 -2.27 -2.10
C ASN A 32 3.57 -3.38 -1.52
N GLU A 33 3.16 -4.00 -0.43
CA GLU A 33 3.87 -5.15 0.18
C GLU A 33 3.86 -6.36 -0.74
N PHE A 34 2.72 -6.65 -1.39
CA PHE A 34 2.61 -7.71 -2.39
C PHE A 34 3.57 -7.46 -3.56
N LYS A 35 3.60 -6.23 -4.09
CA LYS A 35 4.53 -5.84 -5.16
C LYS A 35 6.00 -5.90 -4.71
N ALA A 36 6.29 -5.55 -3.46
CA ALA A 36 7.64 -5.65 -2.89
C ALA A 36 8.09 -7.11 -2.84
N GLY A 37 7.26 -8.01 -2.28
CA GLY A 37 7.56 -9.45 -2.22
C GLY A 37 7.62 -10.13 -3.59
N MET A 38 6.91 -9.63 -4.60
CA MET A 38 7.05 -10.11 -6.00
C MET A 38 8.30 -9.60 -6.71
N ARG A 39 8.83 -8.45 -6.29
CA ARG A 39 10.04 -7.84 -6.87
C ARG A 39 11.31 -8.36 -6.22
N GLU A 40 11.20 -8.90 -5.03
CA GLU A 40 12.29 -9.56 -4.34
C GLU A 40 12.51 -10.95 -4.94
N PRO A 41 13.64 -11.20 -5.64
CA PRO A 41 13.98 -12.57 -6.01
C PRO A 41 14.12 -13.38 -4.72
N VAL A 42 13.56 -14.59 -4.73
CA VAL A 42 13.57 -15.53 -3.60
C VAL A 42 15.02 -15.81 -3.18
N GLY A 43 15.59 -15.01 -2.28
CA GLY A 43 17.02 -15.07 -1.96
C GLY A 43 17.66 -13.91 -1.18
N SER A 44 17.00 -12.77 -0.97
CA SER A 44 17.59 -11.62 -0.25
C SER A 44 16.94 -11.32 1.11
N GLY A 45 16.50 -12.34 1.84
CA GLY A 45 16.19 -12.18 3.26
C GLY A 45 17.46 -12.33 4.10
N THR A 46 18.20 -11.24 4.34
CA THR A 46 19.07 -10.96 5.50
C THR A 46 20.31 -10.15 5.09
N GLU A 47 20.26 -8.83 5.25
CA GLU A 47 21.46 -8.03 5.56
C GLU A 47 21.05 -6.67 6.15
N ASN A 48 20.66 -6.72 7.41
CA ASN A 48 20.73 -5.62 8.36
C ASN A 48 21.46 -6.14 9.61
N LEU A 49 22.73 -6.53 9.44
CA LEU A 49 23.67 -6.80 10.52
C LEU A 49 25.04 -6.32 10.02
N GLU A 50 25.82 -5.73 10.92
CA GLU A 50 27.19 -5.21 10.71
C GLU A 50 27.30 -3.74 10.22
N ASN A 51 26.98 -2.80 11.09
CA ASN A 51 27.71 -1.53 11.17
C ASN A 51 28.05 -1.27 12.64
N ASP A 52 29.02 -2.03 13.19
CA ASP A 52 29.52 -1.81 14.56
C ASP A 52 31.06 -1.86 14.72
N ASN A 53 31.89 -1.91 13.67
CA ASN A 53 33.33 -1.81 13.94
C ASN A 53 34.18 -1.30 12.77
N LYS A 54 34.39 0.03 12.71
CA LYS A 54 35.64 0.59 12.17
C LYS A 54 35.87 2.07 12.52
N ASP A 55 36.02 2.38 13.80
CA ASP A 55 36.84 3.50 14.26
C ASP A 55 37.96 2.85 15.11
N SER A 56 39.11 2.55 14.50
CA SER A 56 40.36 3.34 14.56
C SER A 56 40.93 3.46 15.98
#